data_AF-A0A3P7JX00-F1
#
_entry.id   AF-A0A3P7JX00-F1
#
_cell.length_a   1.000
_cell.length_b   1.000
_cell.length_c   1.000
_cell.angle_alpha   90.00
_cell.angle_beta   90.00
_cell.angle_gamma   90.00
#
_symmetry.space_group_name_H-M   'P 1'
#
loop_
_entity.id
_entity.type
_entity.pdbx_description
1 polymer ?
#
loop_
_entity_poly.entity_id
_entity_poly.type
_entity_poly.pdbx_seq_one_letter_code
_entity_poly.pdbx_strand_id
1 'polypeptide(L)'
;MKLTKENIGKETDVEYFAALTTTLEGTSINEPCRTAAVAFLLQLIVKKVPKEVLQAQFKRTVQILYTKMLENSEQTESSPLKYLLSILGVVLRAQPARVWSDANTRNMVVSVAALCAHEKPWVRTMAR
;
A
#
# COMPACT_ATOMS: atom_id res chain seq x y z
N MET A 1 -14.95 -17.67 27.67
CA MET A 1 -14.78 -16.95 26.39
C MET A 1 -13.93 -17.82 25.48
N LYS A 2 -14.52 -18.54 24.51
CA LYS A 2 -13.77 -19.45 23.62
C LYS A 2 -13.32 -18.64 22.40
N LEU A 3 -12.03 -18.26 22.37
CA LEU A 3 -11.37 -17.82 21.15
C LEU A 3 -11.27 -19.03 20.21
N THR A 4 -12.11 -19.06 19.17
CA THR A 4 -11.97 -20.02 18.08
C THR A 4 -10.65 -19.72 17.35
N LYS A 5 -9.86 -20.75 17.02
CA LYS A 5 -8.54 -20.64 16.37
C LYS A 5 -8.52 -19.74 15.12
N GLU A 6 -9.66 -19.54 14.49
CA GLU A 6 -9.85 -18.66 13.33
C GLU A 6 -9.76 -17.16 13.67
N ASN A 7 -10.21 -16.74 14.86
CA ASN A 7 -10.08 -15.33 15.29
C ASN A 7 -8.63 -14.97 15.59
N ILE A 8 -7.87 -15.91 16.16
CA ILE A 8 -6.44 -15.70 16.45
C ILE A 8 -5.68 -15.42 15.16
N GLY A 9 -5.90 -16.21 14.10
CA GLY A 9 -5.25 -15.99 12.80
C GLY A 9 -5.58 -14.63 12.16
N LYS A 10 -6.84 -14.18 12.28
CA LYS A 10 -7.28 -12.86 11.77
C LYS A 10 -6.69 -11.69 12.57
N GLU A 11 -6.65 -11.80 13.90
CA GLU A 11 -6.01 -10.79 14.76
C GLU A 11 -4.52 -10.69 14.46
N THR A 12 -3.86 -11.84 14.29
CA THR A 12 -2.44 -11.90 13.92
C THR A 12 -2.16 -11.27 12.54
N ASP A 13 -3.00 -11.50 11.52
CA ASP A 13 -2.83 -10.87 10.20
C ASP A 13 -2.98 -9.34 10.26
N VAL A 14 -3.88 -8.84 11.11
CA VAL A 14 -4.09 -7.39 11.34
C VAL A 14 -2.89 -6.75 12.06
N GLU A 15 -2.38 -7.42 13.08
CA GLU A 15 -1.17 -6.98 13.81
C GLU A 15 0.04 -6.93 12.88
N TYR A 16 0.24 -7.97 12.06
CA TYR A 16 1.30 -7.99 11.05
C TYR A 16 1.14 -6.87 10.01
N PHE A 17 -0.09 -6.61 9.54
CA PHE A 17 -0.35 -5.49 8.64
C PHE A 17 0.04 -4.14 9.27
N ALA A 18 -0.33 -3.89 10.53
CA ALA A 18 -0.01 -2.66 11.23
C ALA A 18 1.51 -2.50 11.46
N ALA A 19 2.17 -3.59 11.85
CA ALA A 19 3.63 -3.62 12.06
C ALA A 19 4.39 -3.41 10.74
N LEU A 20 3.99 -4.07 9.67
CA LEU A 20 4.61 -3.93 8.35
C LEU A 20 4.36 -2.55 7.74
N THR A 21 3.17 -1.97 7.94
CA THR A 21 2.87 -0.59 7.49
C THR A 21 3.76 0.42 8.21
N THR A 22 3.95 0.27 9.53
CA THR A 22 4.85 1.13 10.32
C THR A 22 6.33 0.90 9.95
N THR A 23 6.71 -0.34 9.67
CA THR A 23 8.07 -0.66 9.21
C THR A 23 8.33 -0.04 7.83
N LEU A 24 7.35 -0.09 6.93
CA LEU A 24 7.42 0.51 5.61
C LEU A 24 7.58 2.03 5.69
N GLU A 25 6.83 2.68 6.58
CA GLU A 25 6.95 4.11 6.86
C GLU A 25 8.38 4.51 7.25
N GLY A 26 9.04 3.70 8.09
CA GLY A 26 10.41 3.92 8.55
C GLY A 26 11.53 3.51 7.58
N THR A 27 11.23 2.93 6.42
CA THR A 27 12.27 2.57 5.43
C THR A 27 12.91 3.82 4.80
N SER A 28 14.22 3.77 4.55
CA SER A 28 14.96 4.87 3.92
C SER A 28 14.92 4.79 2.39
N ILE A 29 14.87 5.94 1.73
CA ILE A 29 14.99 6.06 0.26
C ILE A 29 16.32 5.47 -0.26
N ASN A 30 17.37 5.45 0.57
CA ASN A 30 18.68 4.89 0.23
C ASN A 30 18.71 3.35 0.32
N GLU A 31 17.64 2.71 0.81
CA GLU A 31 17.55 1.25 0.94
C GLU A 31 16.35 0.69 0.13
N PRO A 32 16.33 0.84 -1.21
CA PRO A 32 15.20 0.40 -2.03
C PRO A 32 14.93 -1.11 -1.91
N CYS A 33 15.97 -1.93 -1.73
CA CYS A 33 15.82 -3.38 -1.50
C CYS A 33 15.04 -3.69 -0.21
N ARG A 34 15.27 -2.92 0.86
CA ARG A 34 14.55 -3.06 2.13
C ARG A 34 13.09 -2.65 1.97
N THR A 35 12.85 -1.54 1.28
CA THR A 35 11.49 -1.10 0.91
C THR A 35 10.75 -2.16 0.10
N ALA A 36 11.41 -2.75 -0.90
CA ALA A 36 10.84 -3.83 -1.71
C ALA A 36 10.47 -5.06 -0.85
N ALA A 37 11.36 -5.48 0.06
CA ALA A 37 11.13 -6.64 0.91
C ALA A 37 9.92 -6.43 1.85
N VAL A 38 9.84 -5.26 2.51
CA VAL A 38 8.72 -4.93 3.38
C VAL A 38 7.41 -4.81 2.57
N ALA A 39 7.45 -4.14 1.41
CA ALA A 39 6.28 -4.02 0.54
C ALA A 39 5.82 -5.39 0.00
N PHE A 40 6.73 -6.31 -0.32
CA PHE A 40 6.38 -7.66 -0.72
C PHE A 40 5.63 -8.41 0.39
N LEU A 41 6.14 -8.38 1.63
CA LEU A 41 5.46 -9.00 2.77
C LEU A 41 4.09 -8.36 3.03
N LEU A 42 4.01 -7.03 2.93
CA LEU A 42 2.76 -6.30 3.09
C LEU A 42 1.74 -6.65 2.00
N GLN A 43 2.18 -6.90 0.77
CA GLN A 43 1.33 -7.36 -0.33
C GLN A 43 0.70 -8.73 -0.06
N LEU A 44 1.41 -9.63 0.62
CA LEU A 44 0.89 -10.96 0.97
C LEU A 44 -0.18 -10.86 2.06
N ILE A 45 0.05 -10.02 3.07
CA ILE A 45 -0.85 -9.90 4.22
C ILE A 45 -2.09 -9.06 3.92
N VAL A 46 -1.98 -8.00 3.11
CA VAL A 46 -3.09 -7.04 2.87
C VAL A 46 -4.33 -7.70 2.28
N LYS A 47 -4.17 -8.82 1.55
CA LYS A 47 -5.28 -9.60 0.97
C LYS A 47 -6.05 -10.43 2.01
N LYS A 48 -5.45 -10.67 3.17
CA LYS A 48 -6.03 -11.45 4.28
C LYS A 48 -6.67 -10.55 5.35
N VAL A 49 -6.28 -9.28 5.39
CA VAL A 49 -6.80 -8.30 6.34
C VAL A 49 -8.30 -8.04 6.07
N PRO A 50 -9.15 -8.04 7.12
CA PRO A 50 -10.56 -7.70 6.98
C PRO A 50 -10.78 -6.32 6.35
N LYS A 51 -11.85 -6.20 5.55
CA LYS A 51 -12.17 -4.96 4.82
C LYS A 51 -12.36 -3.77 5.76
N GLU A 52 -12.94 -4.02 6.93
CA GLU A 52 -13.23 -3.03 7.96
C GLU A 52 -11.94 -2.38 8.49
N VAL A 53 -10.88 -3.19 8.64
CA VAL A 53 -9.56 -2.71 9.07
C VAL A 53 -8.90 -1.88 7.97
N LEU A 54 -8.97 -2.34 6.71
CA LEU A 54 -8.44 -1.60 5.56
C LEU A 54 -9.16 -0.25 5.36
N GLN A 55 -10.44 -0.17 5.70
CA GLN A 55 -11.20 1.09 5.70
C GLN A 55 -10.78 2.00 6.85
N ALA A 56 -10.66 1.47 8.06
CA ALA A 56 -10.28 2.25 9.24
C ALA A 56 -8.86 2.84 9.11
N GLN A 57 -7.92 2.09 8.53
CA GLN A 57 -6.52 2.52 8.36
C GLN A 57 -6.27 3.21 7.00
N PHE A 58 -7.28 3.34 6.15
CA PHE A 58 -7.15 3.77 4.75
C PHE A 58 -6.27 5.02 4.58
N LYS A 59 -6.62 6.11 5.27
CA LYS A 59 -5.94 7.39 5.11
C LYS A 59 -4.45 7.28 5.42
N ARG A 60 -4.11 6.67 6.56
CA ARG A 60 -2.71 6.49 6.98
C ARG A 60 -1.96 5.59 6.01
N THR A 61 -2.50 4.41 5.70
CA THR A 61 -1.86 3.46 4.80
C THR A 61 -1.58 4.08 3.45
N VAL A 62 -2.55 4.81 2.87
CA VAL A 62 -2.34 5.37 1.54
C VAL A 62 -1.38 6.55 1.53
N GLN A 63 -1.37 7.39 2.57
CA GLN A 63 -0.33 8.42 2.69
C GLN A 63 1.08 7.81 2.70
N ILE A 64 1.29 6.73 3.45
CA ILE A 64 2.58 6.02 3.48
C ILE A 64 2.92 5.45 2.10
N LEU A 65 1.96 4.77 1.45
CA LEU A 65 2.16 4.21 0.11
C LEU A 65 2.53 5.29 -0.91
N TYR A 66 1.82 6.41 -0.89
CA TYR A 66 2.07 7.54 -1.80
C TYR A 66 3.48 8.11 -1.61
N THR A 67 3.88 8.39 -0.37
CA THR A 67 5.23 8.90 -0.07
C THR A 67 6.30 7.92 -0.57
N LYS A 68 6.14 6.63 -0.26
CA LYS A 68 7.11 5.60 -0.69
C LYS A 68 7.14 5.42 -2.20
N MET A 69 6.02 5.58 -2.90
CA MET A 69 6.01 5.58 -4.36
C MET A 69 6.79 6.76 -4.93
N LEU A 70 6.63 7.96 -4.39
CA LEU A 70 7.37 9.13 -4.85
C LEU A 70 8.88 9.00 -4.59
N GLU A 71 9.27 8.48 -3.42
CA GLU A 71 10.67 8.20 -3.09
C GLU A 71 11.31 7.17 -4.04
N ASN A 72 10.50 6.23 -4.57
CA ASN A 72 10.99 5.13 -5.41
C ASN A 72 10.75 5.35 -6.92
N SER A 73 10.07 6.43 -7.35
CA SER A 73 9.82 6.71 -8.79
C SER A 73 11.11 7.02 -9.55
N GLU A 74 12.05 7.68 -8.87
CA GLU A 74 13.33 8.07 -9.44
C GLU A 74 14.43 7.00 -9.31
N GLN A 75 14.17 5.91 -8.60
CA GLN A 75 15.13 4.82 -8.44
C GLN A 75 15.24 3.97 -9.72
N THR A 76 16.36 3.26 -9.89
CA THR A 76 16.58 2.31 -11.01
C THR A 76 15.78 1.03 -10.81
N GLU A 77 15.58 0.63 -9.55
CA GLU A 77 14.89 -0.59 -9.16
C GLU A 77 13.36 -0.42 -9.18
N SER A 78 12.67 -1.21 -10.01
CA SER A 78 11.21 -1.13 -10.15
C SER A 78 10.41 -1.94 -9.13
N SER A 79 11.09 -2.85 -8.42
CA SER A 79 10.46 -3.82 -7.51
C SER A 79 9.64 -3.18 -6.40
N PRO A 80 10.11 -2.13 -5.69
CA PRO A 80 9.30 -1.44 -4.67
C PRO A 80 7.98 -0.90 -5.24
N LEU A 81 8.04 -0.18 -6.37
CA LEU A 81 6.85 0.44 -6.96
C LEU A 81 5.79 -0.59 -7.35
N LYS A 82 6.19 -1.72 -7.93
CA LYS A 82 5.28 -2.80 -8.29
C LYS A 82 4.48 -3.30 -7.07
N TYR A 83 5.16 -3.55 -5.95
CA TYR A 83 4.50 -4.04 -4.73
C TYR A 83 3.61 -2.96 -4.10
N LEU A 84 4.10 -1.72 -4.01
CA LEU A 84 3.35 -0.60 -3.48
C LEU A 84 2.05 -0.36 -4.27
N LEU A 85 2.11 -0.40 -5.61
CA LEU A 85 0.93 -0.22 -6.48
C LEU A 85 -0.06 -1.36 -6.30
N SER A 86 0.43 -2.59 -6.17
CA SER A 86 -0.44 -3.73 -5.88
C SER A 86 -1.15 -3.61 -4.54
N ILE A 87 -0.47 -3.13 -3.49
CA ILE A 87 -1.10 -2.92 -2.16
C ILE A 87 -2.16 -1.83 -2.27
N LEU A 88 -1.81 -0.70 -2.92
CA LEU A 88 -2.73 0.41 -3.13
C LEU A 88 -4.01 -0.05 -3.84
N GLY A 89 -3.90 -0.86 -4.88
CA GLY A 89 -5.05 -1.39 -5.60
C GLY A 89 -5.96 -2.27 -4.73
N VAL A 90 -5.41 -3.02 -3.76
CA VAL A 90 -6.23 -3.79 -2.80
C VAL A 90 -6.94 -2.85 -1.82
N VAL A 91 -6.20 -1.89 -1.25
CA VAL A 91 -6.71 -0.94 -0.25
C VAL A 91 -7.81 -0.04 -0.82
N LEU A 92 -7.67 0.43 -2.07
CA LEU A 92 -8.68 1.22 -2.78
C LEU A 92 -9.96 0.42 -3.04
N ARG A 93 -9.85 -0.84 -3.49
CA ARG A 93 -11.01 -1.71 -3.73
C ARG A 93 -11.77 -2.08 -2.46
N ALA A 94 -11.12 -1.99 -1.30
CA ALA A 94 -11.75 -2.20 -0.01
C ALA A 94 -12.65 -1.01 0.43
N GLN A 95 -12.55 0.16 -0.20
CA GLN A 95 -13.26 1.36 0.25
C GLN A 95 -14.73 1.43 -0.21
N PRO A 96 -15.63 2.00 0.60
CA PRO A 96 -17.01 2.28 0.17
C PRO A 96 -17.04 3.43 -0.84
N ALA A 97 -18.13 3.51 -1.63
CA ALA A 97 -18.31 4.54 -2.67
C ALA A 97 -18.10 5.98 -2.18
N ARG A 98 -18.42 6.26 -0.90
CA ARG A 98 -18.29 7.58 -0.27
C ARG A 98 -16.85 8.11 -0.23
N VAL A 99 -15.86 7.22 -0.13
CA VAL A 99 -14.44 7.60 -0.08
C VAL A 99 -13.99 8.23 -1.40
N TRP A 100 -14.61 7.87 -2.52
CA TRP A 100 -14.32 8.45 -3.84
C TRP A 100 -14.87 9.87 -4.01
N SER A 101 -15.78 10.31 -3.13
CA SER A 101 -16.26 11.69 -3.10
C SER A 101 -15.31 12.62 -2.34
N ASP A 102 -14.38 12.07 -1.56
CA ASP A 102 -13.38 12.83 -0.82
C ASP A 102 -12.32 13.41 -1.78
N ALA A 103 -12.06 14.71 -1.65
CA ALA A 103 -11.13 15.42 -2.51
C ALA A 103 -9.69 14.91 -2.38
N ASN A 104 -9.27 14.51 -1.17
CA ASN A 104 -7.90 14.01 -0.96
C ASN A 104 -7.72 12.67 -1.65
N THR A 105 -8.71 11.78 -1.53
CA THR A 105 -8.70 10.47 -2.21
C THR A 105 -8.63 10.65 -3.73
N ARG A 106 -9.44 11.56 -4.30
CA ARG A 106 -9.39 11.85 -5.73
C ARG A 106 -8.04 12.41 -6.17
N ASN A 107 -7.52 13.42 -5.46
CA ASN A 107 -6.23 14.04 -5.79
C ASN A 107 -5.10 13.02 -5.76
N MET A 108 -5.10 12.14 -4.77
CA MET A 108 -4.13 11.06 -4.63
C MET A 108 -4.23 10.03 -5.75
N VAL A 109 -5.44 9.62 -6.14
CA VAL A 109 -5.64 8.74 -7.31
C VAL A 109 -5.15 9.42 -8.59
N VAL A 110 -5.38 10.73 -8.74
CA VAL A 110 -4.85 11.52 -9.85
C VAL A 110 -3.32 11.58 -9.82
N SER A 111 -2.70 11.78 -8.66
CA SER A 111 -1.24 11.78 -8.53
C SER A 111 -0.63 10.41 -8.84
N VAL A 112 -1.27 9.32 -8.44
CA VAL A 112 -0.86 7.97 -8.82
C VAL A 112 -1.06 7.73 -10.31
N ALA A 113 -2.16 8.24 -10.90
CA ALA A 113 -2.36 8.22 -12.35
C ALA A 113 -1.34 9.08 -13.10
N ALA A 114 -0.77 10.12 -12.48
CA ALA A 114 0.33 10.88 -13.07
C ALA A 114 1.61 10.03 -13.20
N LEU A 115 1.80 9.00 -12.36
CA LEU A 115 2.86 8.00 -12.56
C LEU A 115 2.65 7.21 -13.88
N CYS A 116 1.43 7.13 -14.42
CA CYS A 116 1.16 6.56 -15.76
C CYS A 116 1.74 7.41 -16.91
N ALA A 117 2.04 8.68 -16.65
CA ALA A 117 2.64 9.62 -17.61
C ALA A 117 4.13 9.89 -17.33
N HIS A 118 4.73 9.16 -16.38
CA HIS A 118 6.13 9.32 -16.00
C HIS A 118 7.10 9.14 -17.18
N GLU A 119 8.22 9.86 -17.19
CA GLU A 119 9.20 9.81 -18.29
C GLU A 119 9.78 8.39 -18.48
N LYS A 120 9.92 7.66 -17.37
CA LYS A 120 10.38 6.26 -17.34
C LYS A 120 9.31 5.29 -17.87
N PRO A 121 9.58 4.53 -18.96
CA PRO A 121 8.60 3.62 -19.56
C PRO A 121 8.05 2.56 -18.62
N TRP A 122 8.87 2.02 -17.72
CA TRP A 122 8.46 0.97 -16.80
C TRP A 122 7.54 1.48 -15.69
N VAL A 123 7.71 2.74 -15.24
CA VAL A 123 6.80 3.40 -14.27
C VAL A 123 5.41 3.56 -14.90
N ARG A 124 5.37 3.95 -16.18
CA ARG A 124 4.11 4.01 -16.95
C ARG A 124 3.42 2.66 -17.06
N THR A 125 4.18 1.61 -17.38
CA THR A 125 3.63 0.24 -17.53
C THR A 125 3.09 -0.32 -16.22
N MET A 126 3.69 0.02 -15.08
CA MET A 126 3.23 -0.47 -13.78
C MET A 126 2.01 0.28 -13.24
N ALA A 127 1.83 1.54 -13.62
CA ALA A 127 0.72 2.37 -13.18
C ALA A 127 -0.55 2.22 -14.06
N ARG A 128 -0.41 1.79 -15.32
CA ARG A 128 -1.52 1.42 -16.22
C ARG A 128 -2.12 0.07 -15.88
#